data_AF-A0A4P5YTX0-F1
#
_entry.id   AF-A0A4P5YTX0-F1
#
_cell.length_a   1.000
_cell.length_b   1.000
_cell.length_c   1.000
_cell.angle_alpha   90.00
_cell.angle_beta   90.00
_cell.angle_gamma   90.00
#
_symmetry.space_group_name_H-M   'P 1'
#
loop_
_entity.id
_entity.type
_entity.pdbx_description
1 polymer ?
#
loop_
_entity_poly.entity_id
_entity_poly.type
_entity_poly.pdbx_seq_one_letter_code
_entity_poly.pdbx_strand_id
1 'polypeptide(L)'
;MPKTKNAPSRQETLDAMQNLYDTLTDAYWAASTIEAKDRIYGAEEVVFDIVTELQREDLEANTAAFKAAGEKVAAAMGKVEQLKQDIDKLVHAMKVAVKVAAALDKGVQLASKYFGI
;
A
#
# COMPACT_ATOMS: atom_id res chain seq x y z
N MET A 1 28.91 16.95 1.66
CA MET A 1 28.29 16.21 0.53
C MET A 1 26.78 16.34 0.66
N PRO A 2 26.04 16.84 -0.33
CA PRO A 2 24.61 17.09 -0.19
C PRO A 2 23.84 15.77 -0.26
N LYS A 3 23.03 15.48 0.77
CA LYS A 3 22.13 14.33 0.84
C LYS A 3 21.09 14.43 -0.30
N THR A 4 20.85 13.32 -0.98
CA THR A 4 19.93 13.19 -2.11
C THR A 4 18.56 13.77 -1.80
N LYS A 5 18.08 14.66 -2.68
CA LYS A 5 16.93 15.55 -2.45
C LYS A 5 15.55 14.93 -2.75
N ASN A 6 15.41 13.61 -2.91
CA ASN A 6 14.26 13.02 -3.61
C ASN A 6 13.62 11.74 -2.98
N ALA A 7 14.02 11.29 -1.79
CA ALA A 7 13.31 10.19 -1.12
C ALA A 7 12.12 10.75 -0.31
N PRO A 8 10.90 10.19 -0.44
CA PRO A 8 9.77 10.62 0.37
C PRO A 8 10.06 10.38 1.84
N SER A 9 9.58 11.30 2.68
CA SER A 9 9.67 11.16 4.13
C SER A 9 8.81 9.98 4.60
N ARG A 10 9.15 9.44 5.78
CA ARG A 10 8.37 8.39 6.41
C ARG A 10 6.90 8.79 6.59
N GLN A 11 6.63 10.04 7.00
CA GLN A 11 5.26 10.53 7.17
C GLN A 11 4.51 10.58 5.83
N GLU A 12 5.14 11.06 4.76
CA GLU A 12 4.53 11.05 3.43
C GLU A 12 4.19 9.63 2.94
N THR A 13 5.06 8.66 3.26
CA THR A 13 4.82 7.24 2.96
C THR A 13 3.69 6.67 3.82
N LEU A 14 3.66 6.96 5.12
CA LEU A 14 2.59 6.56 6.03
C LEU A 14 1.23 7.09 5.58
N ASP A 15 1.15 8.39 5.28
CA ASP A 15 -0.11 9.03 4.84
C ASP A 15 -0.62 8.40 3.54
N ALA A 16 0.29 8.07 2.62
CA ALA A 16 -0.08 7.43 1.36
C ALA A 16 -0.55 5.97 1.56
N MET A 17 0.11 5.22 2.45
CA MET A 17 -0.27 3.84 2.75
C MET A 17 -1.57 3.78 3.56
N GLN A 18 -1.80 4.71 4.49
CA GLN A 18 -3.06 4.82 5.21
C GLN A 18 -4.20 5.18 4.25
N ASN A 19 -3.99 6.14 3.35
CA ASN A 19 -4.99 6.47 2.33
C ASN A 19 -5.28 5.27 1.42
N LEU A 20 -4.27 4.47 1.09
CA LEU A 20 -4.47 3.23 0.33
C LEU A 20 -5.30 2.21 1.13
N TYR A 21 -4.99 2.01 2.40
CA TYR A 21 -5.78 1.13 3.29
C TYR A 21 -7.26 1.55 3.31
N ASP A 22 -7.53 2.83 3.58
CA ASP A 22 -8.89 3.36 3.65
C ASP A 22 -9.63 3.18 2.31
N THR A 23 -8.94 3.41 1.20
CA THR A 23 -9.53 3.26 -0.14
C THR A 23 -9.79 1.79 -0.50
N LEU A 24 -8.95 0.86 -0.03
CA LEU A 24 -9.21 -0.57 -0.16
C LEU A 24 -10.41 -0.99 0.69
N THR A 25 -10.55 -0.45 1.91
CA THR A 25 -11.75 -0.67 2.75
C THR A 25 -13.03 -0.23 2.05
N ASP A 26 -13.01 0.94 1.41
CA ASP A 26 -14.13 1.39 0.57
C ASP A 26 -14.42 0.41 -0.58
N ALA A 27 -13.38 -0.11 -1.23
CA ALA A 27 -13.50 -1.09 -2.30
C ALA A 27 -14.04 -2.43 -1.82
N TYR A 28 -13.64 -2.88 -0.64
CA TYR A 28 -14.15 -4.09 0.00
C TYR A 28 -15.66 -3.96 0.18
N TRP A 29 -16.14 -2.82 0.68
CA TRP A 29 -17.58 -2.58 0.85
C TRP A 29 -18.31 -2.48 -0.50
N ALA A 30 -17.67 -1.92 -1.52
CA ALA A 30 -18.22 -1.75 -2.86
C ALA A 30 -18.12 -3.00 -3.77
N ALA A 31 -17.41 -4.04 -3.34
CA ALA A 31 -17.25 -5.28 -4.09
C ALA A 31 -18.51 -6.15 -4.06
N SER A 32 -18.86 -6.72 -5.21
CA SER A 32 -20.12 -7.45 -5.42
C SER A 32 -20.04 -8.95 -5.17
N THR A 33 -18.84 -9.54 -5.08
CA THR A 33 -18.63 -10.97 -4.87
C THR A 33 -17.76 -11.24 -3.65
N ILE A 34 -17.90 -12.43 -3.07
CA ILE A 34 -17.10 -12.86 -1.92
C ILE A 34 -15.63 -12.99 -2.32
N GLU A 35 -15.36 -13.51 -3.52
CA GLU A 35 -14.00 -13.64 -4.06
C GLU A 35 -13.34 -12.28 -4.27
N ALA A 36 -14.10 -11.26 -4.68
CA ALA A 36 -13.59 -9.90 -4.80
C ALA A 36 -13.26 -9.29 -3.43
N LYS A 37 -14.16 -9.50 -2.46
CA LYS A 37 -13.95 -9.08 -1.07
C LYS A 37 -12.71 -9.74 -0.46
N ASP A 38 -12.52 -11.04 -0.66
CA ASP A 38 -11.36 -11.79 -0.17
C ASP A 38 -10.05 -11.26 -0.75
N ARG A 39 -10.01 -11.01 -2.07
CA ARG A 39 -8.84 -10.42 -2.74
C ARG A 39 -8.51 -9.02 -2.24
N ILE A 40 -9.52 -8.18 -2.05
CA ILE A 40 -9.33 -6.80 -1.56
C ILE A 40 -8.87 -6.84 -0.10
N TYR A 41 -9.49 -7.66 0.73
CA TYR A 41 -9.12 -7.84 2.13
C TYR A 41 -7.68 -8.35 2.28
N GLY A 42 -7.25 -9.32 1.45
CA GLY A 42 -5.87 -9.77 1.44
C GLY A 42 -4.87 -8.66 1.04
N ALA A 43 -5.28 -7.66 0.26
CA ALA A 43 -4.48 -6.48 -0.01
C ALA A 43 -4.51 -5.46 1.14
N GLU A 44 -5.63 -5.32 1.84
CA GLU A 44 -5.74 -4.50 3.06
C GLU A 44 -4.81 -4.98 4.15
N GLU A 45 -4.80 -6.29 4.45
CA GLU A 45 -3.92 -6.88 5.47
C GLU A 45 -2.45 -6.57 5.17
N VAL A 46 -2.09 -6.69 3.90
CA VAL A 46 -0.75 -6.38 3.42
C VAL A 46 -0.39 -4.90 3.61
N VAL A 47 -1.30 -3.98 3.26
CA VAL A 47 -1.08 -2.54 3.44
C VAL A 47 -1.03 -2.17 4.94
N PHE A 48 -1.88 -2.79 5.75
CA PHE A 48 -1.91 -2.62 7.20
C PHE A 48 -0.60 -3.06 7.86
N ASP A 49 -0.04 -4.19 7.45
CA ASP A 49 1.27 -4.64 7.91
C ASP A 49 2.35 -3.60 7.60
N ILE A 50 2.33 -2.99 6.40
CA ILE A 50 3.29 -1.96 6.02
C ILE A 50 3.12 -0.70 6.89
N VAL A 51 1.89 -0.24 7.10
CA VAL A 51 1.60 0.89 8.00
C VAL A 51 2.10 0.59 9.42
N THR A 52 1.85 -0.62 9.91
CA THR A 52 2.28 -1.06 11.25
C THR A 52 3.80 -1.09 11.38
N GLU A 53 4.53 -1.61 10.38
CA GLU A 53 5.99 -1.64 10.42
C GLU A 53 6.58 -0.24 10.31
N LEU A 54 6.04 0.61 9.42
CA LEU A 54 6.43 2.02 9.35
C LEU A 54 6.20 2.69 10.70
N GLN A 55 5.07 2.46 11.38
CA GLN A 55 4.79 2.98 12.72
C GLN A 55 5.75 2.42 13.77
N ARG A 56 6.11 1.13 13.72
CA ARG A 56 7.06 0.50 14.65
C ARG A 56 8.47 1.04 14.51
N GLU A 57 8.91 1.47 13.32
CA GLU A 57 10.21 2.13 13.14
C GLU A 57 10.38 3.41 14.00
N ASP A 58 9.30 4.10 14.41
CA ASP A 58 9.40 5.20 15.38
C ASP A 58 9.82 4.71 16.77
N LEU A 59 9.51 3.44 17.09
CA LEU A 59 9.76 2.85 18.40
C LEU A 59 11.10 2.13 18.46
N GLU A 60 11.55 1.54 17.37
CA GLU A 60 12.84 0.84 17.28
C GLU A 60 13.61 1.24 16.02
N ALA A 61 14.71 1.98 16.21
CA ALA A 61 15.66 2.32 15.15
C ALA A 61 16.50 1.09 14.70
N ASN A 62 15.85 0.03 14.20
CA ASN A 62 16.47 -1.24 13.84
C ASN A 62 16.55 -1.41 12.31
N THR A 63 17.75 -1.22 11.75
CA THR A 63 18.05 -1.32 10.30
C THR A 63 17.73 -2.70 9.69
N ALA A 64 17.77 -3.77 10.49
CA ALA A 64 17.42 -5.12 10.03
C ALA A 64 15.91 -5.30 9.84
N ALA A 65 15.09 -4.72 10.73
CA ALA A 65 13.64 -4.71 10.61
C ALA A 65 13.20 -3.87 9.41
N PHE A 66 13.85 -2.72 9.18
CA PHE A 66 13.65 -1.87 8.01
C PHE A 66 13.86 -2.63 6.70
N LYS A 67 14.96 -3.39 6.60
CA LYS A 67 15.25 -4.17 5.39
C LYS A 67 14.22 -5.29 5.15
N ALA A 68 13.85 -6.01 6.21
CA ALA A 68 12.82 -7.05 6.12
C ALA A 68 11.44 -6.46 5.75
N ALA A 69 11.12 -5.26 6.23
CA ALA A 69 9.93 -4.52 5.84
C ALA A 69 9.96 -4.18 4.35
N GLY A 70 11.08 -3.68 3.83
CA GLY A 70 11.26 -3.40 2.39
C GLY A 70 11.04 -4.64 1.50
N GLU A 71 11.53 -5.81 1.88
CA GLU A 71 11.31 -7.05 1.12
C GLU A 71 9.84 -7.51 1.15
N LYS A 72 9.16 -7.37 2.30
CA LYS A 72 7.72 -7.64 2.41
C LYS A 72 6.90 -6.65 1.58
N VAL A 73 7.29 -5.38 1.58
CA VAL A 73 6.68 -4.32 0.77
C VAL A 73 6.84 -4.62 -0.72
N ALA A 74 8.00 -5.09 -1.17
CA ALA A 74 8.21 -5.47 -2.57
C ALA A 74 7.28 -6.62 -2.99
N ALA A 75 7.14 -7.66 -2.16
CA ALA A 75 6.24 -8.78 -2.44
C ALA A 75 4.75 -8.35 -2.41
N ALA A 76 4.40 -7.45 -1.48
CA ALA A 76 3.11 -6.82 -1.36
C ALA A 76 2.70 -6.02 -2.59
N MET A 77 3.63 -5.25 -3.15
CA MET A 77 3.42 -4.45 -4.36
C MET A 77 3.03 -5.30 -5.56
N GLY A 78 3.58 -6.50 -5.69
CA GLY A 78 3.18 -7.43 -6.76
C GLY A 78 1.70 -7.81 -6.67
N LYS A 79 1.18 -8.06 -5.46
CA LYS A 79 -0.24 -8.38 -5.23
C LYS A 79 -1.14 -7.17 -5.48
N VAL A 80 -0.69 -6.01 -5.03
CA VAL A 80 -1.37 -4.71 -5.20
C VAL A 80 -1.49 -4.32 -6.68
N GLU A 81 -0.42 -4.50 -7.47
CA GLU A 81 -0.44 -4.19 -8.91
C GLU A 81 -1.36 -5.15 -9.67
N GLN A 82 -1.42 -6.42 -9.24
CA GLN A 82 -2.37 -7.38 -9.82
C GLN A 82 -3.82 -7.01 -9.46
N LEU A 83 -4.08 -6.54 -8.23
CA LEU A 83 -5.39 -6.02 -7.84
C LEU A 83 -5.78 -4.81 -8.68
N LYS A 84 -4.86 -3.90 -9.01
CA LYS A 84 -5.11 -2.74 -9.88
C LYS A 84 -5.67 -3.15 -11.25
N GLN A 85 -5.16 -4.22 -11.85
CA GLN A 85 -5.62 -4.70 -13.16
C GLN A 85 -7.03 -5.31 -13.10
N ASP A 86 -7.41 -5.82 -11.93
CA ASP A 86 -8.69 -6.48 -11.70
C ASP A 86 -9.73 -5.56 -11.04
N ILE A 87 -9.35 -4.43 -10.43
CA ILE A 87 -10.22 -3.64 -9.54
C ILE A 87 -11.47 -3.11 -10.25
N ASP A 88 -11.37 -2.75 -11.53
CA ASP A 88 -12.49 -2.31 -12.36
C ASP A 88 -13.54 -3.41 -12.58
N LYS A 89 -13.14 -4.69 -12.47
CA LYS A 89 -14.03 -5.86 -12.56
C LYS A 89 -14.57 -6.29 -11.19
N LEU A 90 -13.78 -6.07 -10.13
CA LEU A 90 -14.09 -6.49 -8.77
C LEU A 90 -15.02 -5.51 -8.05
N VAL A 91 -14.95 -4.23 -8.41
CA VAL A 91 -15.68 -3.14 -7.76
C VAL A 91 -16.76 -2.61 -8.70
N HIS A 92 -18.01 -2.70 -8.28
CA HIS A 92 -19.15 -2.21 -9.07
C HIS A 92 -19.13 -0.68 -9.24
N ALA A 93 -18.59 0.04 -8.26
CA ALA A 93 -18.49 1.49 -8.27
C ALA A 93 -17.23 1.98 -9.00
N MET A 94 -17.34 2.29 -10.28
CA MET A 94 -16.24 2.81 -11.11
C MET A 94 -15.47 3.99 -10.46
N LYS A 95 -16.15 4.87 -9.73
CA LYS A 95 -15.48 5.96 -8.98
C LYS A 95 -14.60 5.44 -7.84
N VAL A 96 -15.00 4.36 -7.17
CA VAL A 96 -14.20 3.72 -6.12
C VAL A 96 -13.02 3.02 -6.77
N ALA A 97 -13.23 2.26 -7.84
CA ALA A 97 -12.16 1.59 -8.59
C ALA A 97 -11.05 2.56 -9.05
N VAL A 98 -11.42 3.72 -9.61
CA VAL A 98 -10.46 4.77 -10.01
C VAL A 98 -9.69 5.34 -8.80
N LYS A 99 -10.36 5.57 -7.67
CA LYS A 99 -9.70 6.03 -6.45
C LYS A 99 -8.71 4.99 -5.92
N VAL A 100 -9.09 3.71 -5.93
CA VAL A 100 -8.23 2.59 -5.52
C VAL A 100 -7.00 2.54 -6.41
N ALA A 101 -7.16 2.56 -7.74
CA ALA A 101 -6.04 2.54 -8.67
C ALA A 101 -5.06 3.70 -8.43
N ALA A 102 -5.56 4.92 -8.20
CA ALA A 102 -4.72 6.08 -7.89
C ALA A 102 -4.02 5.96 -6.52
N ALA A 103 -4.70 5.41 -5.52
CA ALA A 103 -4.13 5.18 -4.20
C ALA A 103 -3.06 4.07 -4.23
N LEU A 104 -3.27 3.00 -5.02
CA LEU A 104 -2.29 1.95 -5.25
C LEU A 104 -1.05 2.56 -5.90
N ASP A 105 -1.20 3.34 -6.98
CA ASP A 105 -0.07 3.99 -7.67
C ASP A 105 0.75 4.88 -6.73
N LYS A 106 0.07 5.70 -5.91
CA LYS A 106 0.75 6.63 -5.01
C LYS A 106 1.41 5.91 -3.83
N GLY A 107 0.70 5.00 -3.18
CA GLY A 107 1.19 4.23 -2.02
C GLY A 107 2.40 3.38 -2.39
N VAL A 108 2.30 2.63 -3.49
CA VAL A 108 3.40 1.83 -4.03
C VAL A 108 4.59 2.72 -4.37
N GLN A 109 4.40 3.78 -5.15
CA GLN A 109 5.52 4.62 -5.57
C GLN A 109 6.28 5.23 -4.39
N LEU A 110 5.57 5.71 -3.37
CA LEU A 110 6.21 6.34 -2.21
C LEU A 110 6.89 5.30 -1.32
N ALA A 111 6.25 4.16 -1.07
CA ALA A 111 6.86 3.07 -0.33
C ALA A 111 8.12 2.53 -1.02
N SER A 112 8.10 2.34 -2.34
CA SER A 112 9.29 1.89 -3.10
C SER A 112 10.46 2.85 -2.93
N LYS A 113 10.21 4.15 -3.10
CA LYS A 113 11.23 5.18 -2.93
C LYS A 113 11.74 5.29 -1.49
N TYR A 114 10.88 5.06 -0.50
CA TYR A 114 11.25 5.09 0.92
C TYR A 114 12.15 3.90 1.29
N PHE A 115 11.76 2.69 0.88
CA PHE A 115 12.53 1.48 1.15
C PHE A 115 13.73 1.27 0.20
N GLY A 116 13.83 2.05 -0.87
CA GLY A 116 14.91 1.96 -1.86
C GLY A 116 14.83 0.72 -2.73
N ILE A 117 13.61 0.25 -3.02
CA ILE A 117 13.29 -0.95 -3.82
C ILE A 117 12.67 -0.59 -5.18
#